data_AF-A0A966U4J9-F1
#
_entry.id   AF-A0A966U4J9-F1
#
_cell.length_a   1.000
_cell.length_b   1.000
_cell.length_c   1.000
_cell.angle_alpha   90.00
_cell.angle_beta   90.00
_cell.angle_gamma   90.00
#
_symmetry.space_group_name_H-M   'P 1'
#
loop_
_entity.id
_entity.type
_entity.pdbx_description
1 polymer ?
#
loop_
_entity_poly.entity_id
_entity_poly.type
_entity_poly.pdbx_seq_one_letter_code
_entity_poly.pdbx_strand_id
1 'polypeptide(L)' 'MPRFEPFRATRYADSARLSTLSSPPYDVISDTERTRYASMDEHNIVHVDMPLSDDAGDPYRDAARRIAEWRN' A
#
# COMPACT_ATOMS: atom_id res chain seq x y z
N MET A 1 20.64 -21.80 -16.80
CA MET A 1 20.92 -20.91 -15.64
C MET A 1 19.93 -19.75 -15.69
N PRO A 2 19.39 -19.28 -14.55
CA PRO A 2 18.47 -18.12 -14.54
C PRO A 2 19.22 -16.81 -14.85
N ARG A 3 18.54 -15.87 -15.53
CA ARG A 3 19.01 -14.52 -15.83
C ARG A 3 18.46 -13.54 -14.79
N PHE A 4 19.32 -12.72 -14.18
CA PHE A 4 18.93 -11.68 -13.23
C PHE A 4 18.99 -10.31 -13.89
N GLU A 5 17.94 -9.53 -13.73
CA GLU A 5 17.82 -8.17 -14.28
C GLU A 5 17.62 -7.17 -13.13
N PRO A 6 18.11 -5.92 -13.25
CA PRO A 6 17.86 -4.89 -12.25
C PRO A 6 16.36 -4.60 -12.08
N PHE A 7 15.89 -4.56 -10.83
CA PHE A 7 14.53 -4.17 -10.50
C PHE A 7 14.49 -2.74 -9.96
N ARG A 8 13.78 -1.85 -10.67
CA ARG A 8 13.53 -0.48 -10.19
C ARG A 8 12.29 -0.46 -9.30
N ALA A 9 12.50 -0.67 -8.00
CA ALA A 9 11.44 -0.61 -7.01
C ALA A 9 10.89 0.81 -6.80
N THR A 10 9.61 0.91 -6.42
CA THR A 10 9.04 2.12 -5.80
C THR A 10 9.32 2.10 -4.30
N ARG A 11 9.67 3.24 -3.72
CA ARG A 11 9.95 3.39 -2.28
C ARG A 11 9.33 4.68 -1.78
N TYR A 12 8.92 4.69 -0.52
CA TYR A 12 8.60 5.95 0.16
C TYR A 12 9.83 6.84 0.23
N ALA A 13 9.63 8.13 -0.04
CA ALA A 13 10.71 9.12 0.03
C ALA A 13 11.15 9.42 1.47
N ASP A 14 10.20 9.43 2.41
CA ASP A 14 10.46 9.67 3.83
C ASP A 14 10.69 8.35 4.58
N SER A 15 11.96 7.96 4.72
CA SER A 15 12.34 6.74 5.43
C SER A 15 12.12 6.82 6.94
N ALA A 16 12.03 8.02 7.53
CA ALA A 16 11.85 8.17 8.97
C ALA A 16 10.42 7.83 9.41
N ARG A 17 9.45 7.92 8.49
CA ARG A 17 8.03 7.63 8.73
C ARG A 17 7.60 6.22 8.36
N LEU A 18 8.52 5.31 8.00
CA LEU A 18 8.15 3.97 7.52
C LEU A 18 7.25 3.20 8.50
N SER A 19 7.34 3.43 9.80
CA SER A 19 6.47 2.80 10.80
C SER A 19 4.98 3.15 10.64
N THR A 20 4.66 4.34 10.12
CA THR A 20 3.27 4.77 9.86
C THR A 20 2.86 4.56 8.40
N LEU A 21 3.83 4.43 7.49
CA LEU A 21 3.60 4.24 6.05
C LEU A 21 3.52 2.77 5.62
N SER A 22 3.97 1.84 6.45
CA SER A 22 3.97 0.40 6.14
C SER A 22 2.97 -0.39 6.98
N SER A 23 2.66 -1.60 6.51
CA SER A 23 1.91 -2.63 7.22
C SER A 23 2.63 -3.98 7.08
N PRO A 24 2.33 -4.96 7.96
CA PRO A 24 2.62 -6.35 7.67
C PRO A 24 1.90 -6.81 6.38
N PRO A 25 2.33 -7.92 5.76
CA PRO A 25 1.68 -8.47 4.58
C PRO A 25 0.16 -8.65 4.74
N TYR A 26 -0.60 -8.45 3.66
CA TYR A 26 -2.06 -8.49 3.69
C TYR A 26 -2.64 -9.84 4.14
N ASP A 27 -1.89 -10.93 3.93
CA ASP A 27 -2.28 -12.30 4.28
C ASP A 27 -2.05 -12.66 5.75
N VAL A 28 -1.45 -11.75 6.53
CA VAL A 28 -1.19 -11.95 7.97
C VAL A 28 -1.90 -10.96 8.89
N ILE A 29 -2.72 -10.06 8.35
CA ILE A 29 -3.47 -9.07 9.12
C ILE A 29 -4.98 -9.30 9.01
N SER A 30 -5.70 -9.02 10.09
CA SER A 30 -7.16 -9.01 10.13
C SER A 30 -7.76 -7.71 9.56
N ASP A 31 -9.06 -7.70 9.26
CA ASP A 31 -9.78 -6.49 8.81
C ASP A 31 -9.72 -5.34 9.84
N THR A 32 -9.66 -5.67 11.14
CA THR A 32 -9.51 -4.68 12.21
C THR A 32 -8.11 -4.06 12.19
N GLU A 33 -7.07 -4.88 11.99
CA GLU A 33 -5.70 -4.39 11.86
C GLU A 33 -5.52 -3.58 10.58
N ARG A 34 -6.09 -4.04 9.47
CA ARG A 34 -6.18 -3.29 8.21
C ARG A 34 -6.74 -1.89 8.45
N THR A 35 -7.88 -1.81 9.13
CA THR A 35 -8.54 -0.52 9.46
C THR A 35 -7.65 0.37 10.31
N ARG A 36 -6.96 -0.21 11.31
CA ARG A 36 -6.02 0.51 12.16
C ARG A 36 -4.87 1.09 11.33
N TYR A 37 -4.23 0.31 10.47
CA TYR A 37 -3.16 0.80 9.58
C TYR A 37 -3.65 1.89 8.63
N ALA A 38 -4.85 1.71 8.08
CA ALA A 38 -5.46 2.69 7.18
C ALA A 38 -5.72 4.04 7.87
N SER A 39 -5.98 4.03 9.19
CA SER A 39 -6.15 5.24 10.00
C SER A 39 -4.85 5.90 10.47
N MET A 40 -3.71 5.20 10.38
CA MET A 40 -2.42 5.77 10.81
C MET A 40 -1.94 6.86 9.86
N ASP A 41 -2.09 6.64 8.56
CA ASP A 41 -1.63 7.54 7.51
C ASP A 41 -2.42 7.29 6.22
N GLU A 42 -2.77 8.36 5.50
CA GLU A 42 -3.43 8.26 4.19
C GLU A 42 -2.53 7.61 3.13
N HIS A 43 -1.21 7.66 3.34
CA HIS A 43 -0.20 7.05 2.48
C HIS A 43 0.23 5.65 2.95
N ASN A 44 -0.42 5.07 3.97
CA ASN A 44 -0.08 3.72 4.41
C ASN A 44 -0.30 2.71 3.26
N ILE A 45 0.67 1.81 3.05
CA ILE A 45 0.64 0.83 1.95
C ILE A 45 -0.58 -0.08 1.97
N VAL A 46 -1.25 -0.22 3.13
CA VAL A 46 -2.49 -0.98 3.29
C VAL A 46 -3.61 -0.53 2.36
N HIS A 47 -3.59 0.73 1.91
CA HIS A 47 -4.54 1.24 0.91
C HIS A 47 -4.29 0.68 -0.50
N VAL A 48 -3.21 -0.06 -0.71
CA VAL A 48 -2.78 -0.61 -2.00
C VAL A 48 -2.65 -2.13 -1.96
N ASP A 49 -2.03 -2.69 -0.91
CA ASP A 49 -1.81 -4.14 -0.81
C ASP A 49 -3.04 -4.91 -0.26
N MET A 50 -3.91 -4.23 0.50
CA MET A 50 -5.22 -4.72 0.97
C MET A 50 -6.31 -3.65 0.74
N PRO A 51 -6.60 -3.32 -0.54
CA PRO A 51 -7.45 -2.19 -0.88
C PRO A 51 -8.93 -2.49 -0.61
N LEU A 52 -9.65 -1.46 -0.18
CA LEU A 52 -11.10 -1.46 -0.03
C LEU A 52 -11.70 -0.34 -0.88
N SER A 53 -12.93 -0.52 -1.33
CA SER A 53 -13.72 0.51 -2.02
C SER A 53 -14.99 0.79 -1.22
N ASP A 54 -15.32 2.07 -1.06
CA ASP A 54 -16.39 2.52 -0.16
C ASP A 54 -17.80 2.21 -0.73
N ASP A 55 -17.97 2.14 -2.06
CA ASP A 55 -19.27 2.07 -2.74
C ASP A 55 -19.36 0.96 -3.81
N ALA A 56 -19.06 -0.30 -3.44
CA ALA A 56 -19.07 -1.45 -4.37
C ALA A 56 -18.25 -1.24 -5.67
N GLY A 57 -17.32 -0.28 -5.64
CA GLY A 57 -16.39 0.03 -6.71
C GLY A 57 -15.27 -1.02 -6.81
N ASP A 58 -14.40 -0.83 -7.78
CA ASP A 58 -13.23 -1.69 -7.96
C ASP A 58 -12.11 -1.24 -7.00
N PRO A 59 -11.81 -1.97 -5.92
CA PRO A 59 -10.79 -1.59 -4.95
C PRO A 59 -9.39 -1.49 -5.59
N TYR A 60 -9.12 -2.27 -6.65
CA TYR A 60 -7.83 -2.21 -7.34
C TYR A 60 -7.71 -0.98 -8.23
N ARG A 61 -8.83 -0.50 -8.80
CA ARG A 61 -8.86 0.77 -9.52
C ARG A 61 -8.57 1.94 -8.59
N ASP A 62 -9.12 1.90 -7.38
CA ASP A 62 -8.87 2.89 -6.34
C ASP A 62 -7.41 2.85 -5.84
N ALA A 63 -6.85 1.66 -5.66
CA ALA A 63 -5.42 1.48 -5.33
C ALA A 63 -4.50 2.04 -6.43
N ALA A 64 -4.82 1.78 -7.70
CA ALA A 64 -4.06 2.28 -8.84
C ALA A 64 -4.07 3.82 -8.90
N ARG A 65 -5.23 4.45 -8.63
CA ARG A 65 -5.35 5.90 -8.53
C ARG A 65 -4.48 6.46 -7.41
N ARG A 66 -4.54 5.87 -6.21
CA ARG A 66 -3.71 6.29 -5.05
C ARG A 66 -2.21 6.24 -5.36
N ILE A 67 -1.72 5.12 -5.92
CA ILE A 67 -0.30 4.99 -6.32
C ILE A 67 0.09 6.06 -7.34
N ALA A 68 -0.79 6.40 -8.29
CA ALA A 68 -0.52 7.44 -9.27
C ALA A 68 -0.44 8.83 -8.61
N GLU A 69 -1.34 9.13 -7.67
CA GLU A 69 -1.34 10.39 -6.90
C GLU A 69 -0.06 10.53 -6.06
N TRP A 70 0.38 9.47 -5.37
CA TRP A 70 1.58 9.49 -4.51
C TRP A 70 2.90 9.69 -5.26
N ARG A 71 2.92 9.43 -6.57
CA ARG A 71 4.13 9.50 -7.41
C ARG A 71 4.33 10.85 -8.10
N ASN A 72 3.34 11.74 -8.03
CA ASN A 72 3.41 13.09 -8.59
C ASN A 72 4.11 14.03 -7.61
#